data_AF-A0A836LCY4-F1
#
_entry.id   AF-A0A836LCY4-F1
#
_cell.length_a   1.000
_cell.length_b   1.000
_cell.length_c   1.000
_cell.angle_alpha   90.00
_cell.angle_beta   90.00
_cell.angle_gamma   90.00
#
_symmetry.space_group_name_H-M   'P 1'
#
loop_
_entity.id
_entity.type
_entity.pdbx_description
1 polymer ?
#
loop_
_entity_poly.entity_id
_entity_poly.type
_entity_poly.pdbx_seq_one_letter_code
_entity_poly.pdbx_strand_id
1 'polypeptide(L)'
;MASDPRLRLGLLSAKQWGQEHQILNARRGWISPYALSIMYIHFMKETGRTSLAFEEGVVSQRVNSIVSIAAESEGDISQVDELASVLPLQEANLSLVQRDVFDFFAFYGTPGEFDFDASVVDIRSQGRFTSKDEWCASVDGLDEKERWDVLGHEVIFLRDPFEPHNLGRSVDFFRGEELREKFRTAAAKKEPLSLFASL
;
A
#
# COMPACT_ATOMS: atom_id res chain seq x y z
N MET A 1 -10.61 -2.57 15.85
CA MET A 1 -10.80 -3.51 14.73
C MET A 1 -9.63 -4.49 14.73
N ALA A 2 -9.88 -5.79 14.84
CA ALA A 2 -8.80 -6.78 14.75
C ALA A 2 -8.35 -6.86 13.28
N SER A 3 -7.15 -6.37 13.00
CA SER A 3 -6.51 -6.53 11.69
C SER A 3 -6.17 -8.01 11.47
N ASP A 4 -6.34 -8.51 10.25
CA ASP A 4 -5.95 -9.87 9.90
C ASP A 4 -4.43 -10.06 10.18
N PRO A 5 -4.00 -11.02 11.01
CA PRO A 5 -2.60 -11.17 11.39
C PRO A 5 -1.69 -11.48 10.20
N ARG A 6 -2.24 -12.00 9.09
CA ARG A 6 -1.52 -12.21 7.83
C ARG A 6 -1.09 -10.91 7.19
N LEU A 7 -1.82 -9.82 7.39
CA LEU A 7 -1.52 -8.52 6.79
C LEU A 7 -0.19 -7.98 7.30
N ARG A 8 0.06 -8.07 8.61
CA ARG A 8 1.31 -7.61 9.21
C ARG A 8 2.47 -8.48 8.77
N LEU A 9 2.36 -9.79 8.93
CA LEU A 9 3.48 -10.69 8.64
C LEU A 9 3.81 -10.72 7.15
N GLY A 10 2.79 -10.82 6.28
CA GLY A 10 2.98 -10.80 4.84
C GLY A 10 3.55 -9.49 4.33
N LEU A 11 3.10 -8.35 4.86
CA LEU A 11 3.69 -7.05 4.53
C LEU A 11 5.16 -6.95 4.96
N LEU A 12 5.52 -7.43 6.16
CA LEU A 12 6.90 -7.44 6.60
C LEU A 12 7.77 -8.32 5.69
N SER A 13 7.27 -9.49 5.29
CA SER A 13 7.96 -10.36 4.33
C SER A 13 8.16 -9.68 2.97
N ALA A 14 7.11 -9.06 2.43
CA ALA A 14 7.20 -8.34 1.16
C ALA A 14 8.16 -7.13 1.23
N LYS A 15 8.18 -6.42 2.36
CA LYS A 15 9.12 -5.31 2.60
C LYS A 15 10.56 -5.80 2.65
N GLN A 16 10.83 -6.88 3.38
CA GLN A 16 12.18 -7.45 3.46
C GLN A 16 12.66 -7.91 2.08
N TRP A 17 11.82 -8.65 1.34
CA TRP A 17 12.12 -9.05 -0.04
C TRP A 17 12.39 -7.82 -0.93
N GLY A 18 11.59 -6.77 -0.83
CA GLY A 18 11.77 -5.56 -1.63
C GLY A 18 13.06 -4.78 -1.28
N GLN A 19 13.50 -4.82 -0.02
CA GLN A 19 14.80 -4.27 0.39
C GLN A 19 15.96 -5.06 -0.21
N GLU A 20 15.89 -6.39 -0.14
CA GLU A 20 16.89 -7.31 -0.70
C GLU A 20 17.02 -7.14 -2.23
N HIS A 21 15.92 -6.85 -2.91
CA HIS A 21 15.87 -6.61 -4.36
C HIS A 21 16.11 -5.15 -4.77
N GLN A 22 16.37 -4.27 -3.79
CA GLN A 22 16.67 -2.85 -3.95
C GLN A 22 15.58 -2.02 -4.66
N ILE A 23 14.32 -2.45 -4.57
CA ILE A 23 13.15 -1.77 -5.16
C ILE A 23 12.41 -0.86 -4.17
N LEU A 24 12.95 -0.66 -2.96
CA LEU A 24 12.33 0.15 -1.90
C LEU A 24 13.16 1.38 -1.56
N ASN A 25 13.21 2.36 -2.47
CA ASN A 25 13.89 3.63 -2.26
C ASN A 25 13.35 4.73 -3.19
N ALA A 26 12.35 5.48 -2.71
CA ALA A 26 11.74 6.57 -3.47
C ALA A 26 12.73 7.65 -3.91
N ARG A 27 13.78 7.93 -3.12
CA ARG A 27 14.82 8.90 -3.48
C ARG A 27 15.70 8.44 -4.65
N ARG A 28 15.67 7.15 -4.98
CA ARG A 28 16.37 6.55 -6.12
C ARG A 28 15.44 6.15 -7.27
N GLY A 29 14.22 6.70 -7.28
CA GLY A 29 13.24 6.46 -8.34
C GLY A 29 12.41 5.18 -8.17
N TRP A 30 12.45 4.54 -7.01
CA TRP A 30 11.66 3.33 -6.75
C TRP A 30 10.40 3.63 -5.94
N ILE A 31 9.60 2.62 -5.60
CA ILE A 31 8.49 2.80 -4.64
C ILE A 31 9.05 2.93 -3.21
N SER A 32 8.30 3.57 -2.32
CA SER A 32 8.64 3.59 -0.90
C SER A 32 8.14 2.31 -0.19
N PRO A 33 8.68 1.95 1.00
CA PRO A 33 8.11 0.89 1.82
C PRO A 33 6.64 1.15 2.18
N TYR A 34 6.23 2.42 2.26
CA TYR A 34 4.84 2.81 2.50
C TYR A 34 3.96 2.55 1.27
N ALA A 35 4.41 2.91 0.07
CA ALA A 35 3.73 2.59 -1.18
C ALA A 35 3.53 1.08 -1.36
N LEU A 36 4.55 0.26 -1.06
CA LEU A 36 4.40 -1.21 -1.05
C LEU A 36 3.33 -1.68 -0.04
N SER A 37 3.19 -0.99 1.09
CA SER A 37 2.16 -1.29 2.09
C SER A 37 0.76 -1.06 1.53
N ILE A 38 0.55 0.06 0.85
CA ILE A 38 -0.73 0.38 0.19
C ILE A 38 -1.05 -0.67 -0.89
N MET A 39 -0.05 -1.06 -1.71
CA MET A 39 -0.23 -2.12 -2.72
C MET A 39 -0.62 -3.46 -2.10
N TYR A 40 -0.01 -3.85 -0.97
CA TYR A 40 -0.31 -5.11 -0.30
C TYR A 40 -1.70 -5.10 0.35
N ILE A 41 -2.08 -3.99 0.99
CA ILE A 41 -3.43 -3.80 1.56
C ILE A 41 -4.48 -3.87 0.46
N HIS A 42 -4.24 -3.20 -0.68
CA HIS A 42 -5.11 -3.25 -1.85
C HIS A 42 -5.28 -4.68 -2.36
N PHE A 43 -4.18 -5.43 -2.55
CA PHE A 43 -4.24 -6.84 -2.95
C PHE A 43 -5.09 -7.68 -2.00
N MET A 44 -4.87 -7.56 -0.68
CA MET A 44 -5.63 -8.31 0.32
C MET A 44 -7.14 -7.99 0.26
N LYS A 45 -7.49 -6.74 -0.04
CA LYS A 45 -8.87 -6.27 -0.19
C LYS A 45 -9.51 -6.80 -1.48
N GLU A 46 -8.89 -6.56 -2.64
CA GLU A 46 -9.41 -6.95 -3.95
C GLU A 46 -9.62 -8.46 -4.07
N THR A 47 -8.77 -9.23 -3.40
CA THR A 47 -8.87 -10.70 -3.42
C THR A 47 -9.73 -11.28 -2.30
N GLY A 48 -10.42 -10.43 -1.52
CA GLY A 48 -11.30 -10.85 -0.43
C GLY A 48 -10.59 -11.53 0.75
N ARG A 49 -9.26 -11.41 0.85
CA ARG A 49 -8.48 -11.99 1.95
C ARG A 49 -8.65 -11.19 3.25
N THR A 50 -9.01 -9.92 3.16
CA THR A 50 -9.33 -9.09 4.33
C THR A 50 -10.69 -8.41 4.16
N SER A 51 -11.38 -8.20 5.28
CA SER A 51 -12.61 -7.39 5.34
C SER A 51 -12.33 -5.94 5.73
N LEU A 52 -11.07 -5.50 5.68
CA LEU A 52 -10.71 -4.12 5.99
C LEU A 52 -11.36 -3.17 4.99
N ALA A 53 -12.19 -2.29 5.52
CA ALA A 53 -12.83 -1.20 4.79
C ALA A 53 -12.25 0.12 5.29
N PHE A 54 -11.68 0.92 4.38
CA PHE A 54 -11.13 2.24 4.70
C PHE A 54 -12.13 3.32 4.31
N GLU A 55 -13.01 3.67 5.25
CA GLU A 55 -13.95 4.77 5.08
C GLU A 55 -13.32 6.08 5.57
N GLU A 56 -12.98 6.96 4.62
CA GLU A 56 -12.28 8.22 4.89
C GLU A 56 -13.03 9.08 5.92
N GLY A 57 -14.35 9.22 5.78
CA GLY A 57 -15.17 9.98 6.73
C GLY A 57 -15.12 9.44 8.17
N VAL A 58 -15.10 8.11 8.34
CA VAL A 58 -15.00 7.48 9.66
C VAL A 58 -13.61 7.72 10.25
N VAL A 59 -12.55 7.59 9.44
CA VAL A 59 -11.18 7.85 9.89
C VAL A 59 -11.00 9.32 10.27
N SER A 60 -11.46 10.26 9.44
CA SER A 60 -11.38 11.70 9.74
C SER A 60 -12.12 12.06 11.01
N GLN A 61 -13.33 11.52 11.22
CA GLN A 61 -14.07 11.71 12.46
C GLN A 61 -13.28 11.19 13.66
N ARG A 62 -12.67 10.00 13.55
CA ARG A 62 -11.89 9.40 14.63
C ARG A 62 -10.63 10.22 14.96
N VAL A 63 -9.89 10.66 13.94
CA VAL A 63 -8.71 11.53 14.12
C VAL A 63 -9.10 12.84 14.80
N ASN A 64 -10.20 13.46 14.38
CA ASN A 64 -10.70 14.67 15.00
C ASN A 64 -11.05 14.45 16.48
N SER A 65 -11.69 13.32 16.82
CA SER A 65 -11.97 12.98 18.23
C SER A 65 -10.69 12.85 19.06
N ILE A 66 -9.64 12.22 18.51
CA ILE A 66 -8.33 12.09 19.19
C ILE A 66 -7.69 13.46 19.41
N VAL A 67 -7.70 14.32 18.39
CA VAL A 67 -7.15 15.68 18.49
C VAL A 67 -7.91 16.51 19.53
N SER A 68 -9.25 16.40 19.58
CA SER A 68 -10.06 17.08 20.60
C SER A 68 -9.71 16.60 22.00
N ILE A 69 -9.58 15.29 22.24
CA ILE A 69 -9.18 14.74 23.54
C ILE A 69 -7.80 15.25 23.96
N ALA A 70 -6.84 15.25 23.02
CA ALA A 70 -5.50 15.75 23.27
C ALA A 70 -5.50 17.26 23.59
N ALA A 71 -6.31 18.05 22.90
CA ALA A 71 -6.42 19.50 23.16
C ALA A 71 -7.07 19.80 24.52
N GLU A 72 -8.08 19.02 24.93
CA GLU A 72 -8.76 19.15 26.22
C GLU A 72 -7.91 18.64 27.40
N SER A 73 -6.97 17.73 27.13
CA SER A 73 -6.16 17.05 28.16
C SER A 73 -4.69 17.50 28.17
N GLU A 74 -4.38 18.71 27.71
CA GLU A 74 -3.01 19.27 27.64
C GLU A 74 -1.97 18.35 26.93
N GLY A 75 -2.43 17.58 25.94
CA GLY A 75 -1.63 16.63 25.18
C GLY A 75 -1.62 15.20 25.73
N ASP A 76 -2.34 14.92 26.83
CA ASP A 76 -2.52 13.55 27.32
C ASP A 76 -3.49 12.76 26.43
N ILE A 77 -2.98 11.69 25.83
CA ILE A 77 -3.71 10.77 24.95
C ILE A 77 -3.89 9.39 25.58
N SER A 78 -3.58 9.22 26.87
CA SER A 78 -3.70 7.95 27.59
C SER A 78 -5.12 7.40 27.61
N GLN A 79 -6.13 8.26 27.47
CA GLN A 79 -7.54 7.90 27.38
C GLN A 79 -7.99 7.43 25.99
N VAL A 80 -7.10 7.50 24.99
CA VAL A 80 -7.36 6.98 23.66
C VAL A 80 -7.01 5.49 23.65
N ASP A 81 -8.00 4.65 23.97
CA ASP A 81 -7.87 3.19 24.05
C ASP A 81 -7.19 2.56 22.82
N GLU A 82 -7.34 3.13 21.63
CA GLU A 82 -6.74 2.60 20.39
C GLU A 82 -5.23 2.85 20.27
N LEU A 83 -4.71 3.85 20.99
CA LEU A 83 -3.28 4.16 21.07
C LEU A 83 -2.65 3.54 22.31
N ALA A 84 -3.44 3.30 23.36
CA ALA A 84 -3.01 2.74 24.63
C ALA A 84 -3.15 1.21 24.70
N SER A 85 -3.95 0.58 23.83
CA SER A 85 -4.13 -0.88 23.83
C SER A 85 -3.01 -1.62 23.11
N VAL A 86 -2.46 -2.64 23.76
CA VAL A 86 -1.63 -3.63 23.10
C VAL A 86 -2.54 -4.40 22.15
N LEU A 87 -2.31 -4.25 20.84
CA LEU A 87 -3.01 -5.05 19.85
C LEU A 87 -2.82 -6.53 20.18
N PRO A 88 -3.90 -7.34 20.21
CA PRO A 88 -3.80 -8.73 20.60
C PRO A 88 -2.83 -9.45 19.67
N LEU A 89 -1.87 -10.18 20.26
CA LEU A 89 -1.00 -11.07 19.51
C LEU A 89 -1.88 -12.20 18.95
N GLN A 90 -2.04 -12.22 17.63
CA GLN A 90 -2.79 -13.24 16.93
C GLN A 90 -1.81 -14.06 16.09
N GLU A 91 -1.89 -15.39 16.22
CA GLU A 91 -1.10 -16.30 15.42
C GLU A 91 -1.55 -16.25 13.96
N ALA A 92 -0.59 -16.30 13.04
CA ALA A 92 -0.83 -16.41 11.61
C ALA A 92 -0.28 -17.75 11.11
N ASN A 93 -1.04 -18.43 10.25
CA ASN A 93 -0.54 -19.62 9.55
C ASN A 93 0.55 -19.21 8.55
N LEU A 94 1.81 -19.58 8.83
CA LEU A 94 2.97 -19.17 8.02
C LEU A 94 2.85 -19.59 6.55
N SER A 95 2.36 -20.81 6.28
CA SER A 95 2.18 -21.30 4.91
C SER A 95 1.15 -20.48 4.13
N LEU A 96 0.08 -20.04 4.81
CA LEU A 96 -0.91 -19.16 4.23
C LEU A 96 -0.35 -17.77 3.95
N VAL A 97 0.45 -17.21 4.87
CA VAL A 97 1.11 -15.91 4.66
C VAL A 97 2.11 -15.98 3.49
N GLN A 98 2.93 -17.03 3.41
CA GLN A 98 3.87 -17.22 2.30
C GLN A 98 3.12 -17.27 0.97
N ARG A 99 2.02 -18.02 0.91
CA ARG A 99 1.15 -18.08 -0.27
C ARG A 99 0.62 -16.69 -0.63
N ASP A 100 0.07 -15.96 0.35
CA ASP A 100 -0.48 -14.62 0.13
C ASP A 100 0.60 -13.63 -0.38
N VAL A 101 1.87 -13.77 0.02
CA VAL A 101 2.99 -12.95 -0.50
C VAL A 101 3.33 -13.31 -1.95
N PHE A 102 3.37 -14.60 -2.30
CA PHE A 102 3.61 -14.99 -3.70
C PHE A 102 2.44 -14.64 -4.61
N ASP A 103 1.21 -14.76 -4.12
CA ASP A 103 0.01 -14.35 -4.84
C ASP A 103 -0.01 -12.82 -5.02
N PHE A 104 0.47 -12.05 -4.04
CA PHE A 104 0.68 -10.60 -4.19
C PHE A 104 1.69 -10.28 -5.31
N PHE A 105 2.82 -10.99 -5.37
CA PHE A 105 3.77 -10.84 -6.46
C PHE A 105 3.17 -11.25 -7.81
N ALA A 106 2.36 -12.32 -7.84
CA ALA A 106 1.67 -12.74 -9.05
C ALA A 106 0.66 -11.69 -9.52
N PHE A 107 -0.12 -11.11 -8.60
CA PHE A 107 -1.16 -10.13 -8.88
C PHE A 107 -0.61 -8.87 -9.57
N TYR A 108 0.55 -8.37 -9.13
CA TYR A 108 1.19 -7.20 -9.76
C TYR A 108 2.23 -7.56 -10.83
N GLY A 109 2.72 -8.80 -10.90
CA GLY A 109 3.75 -9.21 -11.86
C GLY A 109 3.20 -9.91 -13.11
N THR A 110 2.01 -10.52 -13.02
CA THR A 110 1.45 -11.34 -14.09
C THR A 110 0.54 -10.48 -14.99
N PRO A 111 0.75 -10.51 -16.32
CA PRO A 111 -0.15 -9.85 -17.25
C PRO A 111 -1.60 -10.33 -17.08
N GLY A 112 -2.54 -9.41 -16.95
CA GLY A 112 -3.98 -9.69 -16.86
C GLY A 112 -4.57 -9.73 -15.45
N GLU A 113 -3.75 -9.71 -14.39
CA GLU A 113 -4.23 -9.67 -13.00
C GLU A 113 -4.48 -8.22 -12.54
N PHE A 114 -3.44 -7.38 -12.54
CA PHE A 114 -3.54 -5.94 -12.31
C PHE A 114 -2.98 -5.16 -13.51
N ASP A 115 -3.81 -4.32 -14.11
CA ASP A 115 -3.40 -3.48 -15.25
C ASP A 115 -2.84 -2.15 -14.74
N PHE A 116 -1.52 -2.06 -14.62
CA PHE A 116 -0.84 -0.83 -14.24
C PHE A 116 -0.94 0.29 -15.28
N ASP A 117 -1.37 0.03 -16.51
CA ASP A 117 -1.48 1.05 -17.55
C ASP A 117 -2.85 1.73 -17.53
N ALA A 118 -3.88 1.04 -17.04
CA ALA A 118 -5.24 1.57 -16.93
C ALA A 118 -5.69 1.87 -15.48
N SER A 119 -5.18 1.15 -14.49
CA SER A 119 -5.77 1.09 -13.15
C SER A 119 -5.07 1.97 -12.12
N VAL A 120 -5.81 2.31 -11.05
CA VAL A 120 -5.32 3.01 -9.87
C VAL A 120 -5.44 2.12 -8.65
N VAL A 121 -4.38 2.04 -7.84
CA VAL A 121 -4.44 1.38 -6.53
C VAL A 121 -5.05 2.36 -5.53
N ASP A 122 -6.27 2.06 -5.04
CA ASP A 122 -6.96 2.82 -3.99
C ASP A 122 -7.54 1.89 -2.93
N ILE A 123 -7.09 2.04 -1.68
CA ILE A 123 -7.52 1.18 -0.58
C ILE A 123 -8.86 1.62 0.04
N ARG A 124 -9.35 2.83 -0.29
CA ARG A 124 -10.62 3.36 0.26
C ARG A 124 -11.84 2.56 -0.16
N SER A 125 -12.85 2.53 0.70
CA SER A 125 -14.14 1.87 0.45
C SER A 125 -14.92 2.56 -0.68
N GLN A 126 -14.83 3.89 -0.75
CA GLN A 126 -15.36 4.68 -1.86
C GLN A 126 -14.18 5.18 -2.69
N GLY A 127 -13.81 4.39 -3.70
CA GLY A 127 -12.74 4.77 -4.63
C GLY A 127 -13.13 6.06 -5.36
N ARG A 128 -12.23 7.04 -5.38
CA ARG A 128 -12.46 8.30 -6.14
C ARG A 128 -12.11 8.14 -7.61
N PHE A 129 -11.08 7.33 -7.88
CA PHE A 129 -10.58 7.08 -9.22
C PHE A 129 -10.49 5.58 -9.41
N THR A 130 -11.14 5.09 -10.46
CA THR A 130 -11.08 3.68 -10.87
C THR A 130 -10.06 3.49 -11.99
N SER A 131 -9.78 4.54 -12.76
CA SER A 131 -8.81 4.53 -13.86
C SER A 131 -7.83 5.69 -13.79
N LYS A 132 -6.70 5.54 -14.48
CA LYS A 132 -5.71 6.60 -14.65
C LYS A 132 -6.28 7.81 -15.38
N ASP A 133 -7.09 7.57 -16.42
CA ASP A 133 -7.69 8.64 -17.22
C ASP A 133 -8.57 9.55 -16.36
N GLU A 134 -9.37 8.97 -15.45
CA GLU A 134 -10.17 9.74 -14.49
C GLU A 134 -9.32 10.62 -13.57
N TRP A 135 -8.19 10.08 -13.07
CA TRP A 135 -7.31 10.84 -12.19
C TRP A 135 -6.57 11.93 -12.98
N CYS A 136 -6.02 11.62 -14.16
CA CYS A 136 -5.40 12.60 -15.05
C CYS A 136 -6.34 13.76 -15.37
N ALA A 137 -7.58 13.46 -15.78
CA ALA A 137 -8.59 14.48 -16.08
C ALA A 137 -8.90 15.38 -14.88
N SER A 138 -8.84 14.85 -13.66
CA SER A 138 -9.09 15.64 -12.44
C SER A 138 -8.03 16.69 -12.14
N VAL A 139 -6.86 16.63 -12.80
CA VAL A 139 -5.73 17.55 -12.61
C VAL A 139 -5.32 18.31 -13.87
N ASP A 140 -6.11 18.22 -14.96
CA ASP A 140 -5.80 18.88 -16.23
C ASP A 140 -5.73 20.42 -16.17
N GLY A 141 -6.30 21.02 -15.12
CA GLY A 141 -6.24 22.46 -14.87
C GLY A 141 -5.00 22.93 -14.09
N LEU A 142 -4.15 22.01 -13.62
CA LEU A 142 -2.94 22.34 -12.87
C LEU A 142 -1.79 22.72 -13.82
N ASP A 143 -0.86 23.54 -13.33
CA ASP A 143 0.38 23.78 -14.07
C ASP A 143 1.31 22.55 -14.07
N GLU A 144 2.39 22.59 -14.86
CA GLU A 144 3.32 21.45 -15.00
C GLU A 144 3.95 21.03 -13.67
N LYS A 145 4.25 22.00 -12.79
CA LYS A 145 4.89 21.73 -11.51
C LYS A 145 3.90 21.12 -10.52
N GLU A 146 2.70 21.68 -10.44
CA GLU A 146 1.61 21.18 -9.61
C GLU A 146 1.20 19.77 -10.06
N ARG A 147 1.10 19.54 -11.37
CA ARG A 147 0.84 18.20 -11.92
C ARG A 147 1.95 17.22 -11.54
N TRP A 148 3.21 17.63 -11.64
CA TRP A 148 4.34 16.80 -11.23
C TRP A 148 4.29 16.43 -9.74
N ASP A 149 3.97 17.40 -8.88
CA ASP A 149 3.87 17.18 -7.44
C ASP A 149 2.75 16.18 -7.08
N VAL A 150 1.69 16.13 -7.89
CA VAL A 150 0.56 15.19 -7.73
C VAL A 150 0.82 13.84 -8.38
N LEU A 151 1.16 13.78 -9.66
CA LEU A 151 1.20 12.53 -10.46
C LEU A 151 2.60 11.96 -10.69
N GLY A 152 3.61 12.82 -10.80
CA GLY A 152 4.98 12.48 -11.17
C GLY A 152 5.12 11.86 -12.55
N HIS A 153 5.88 10.76 -12.65
CA HIS A 153 6.16 10.06 -13.90
C HIS A 153 4.96 9.34 -14.53
N GLU A 154 3.82 9.25 -13.85
CA GLU A 154 2.58 8.65 -14.37
C GLU A 154 2.67 7.15 -14.76
N VAL A 155 3.69 6.43 -14.28
CA VAL A 155 3.90 5.01 -14.60
C VAL A 155 3.08 4.10 -13.68
N ILE A 156 3.12 4.35 -12.38
CA ILE A 156 2.38 3.59 -11.37
C ILE A 156 1.50 4.54 -10.59
N PHE A 157 0.18 4.31 -10.59
CA PHE A 157 -0.79 5.14 -9.88
C PHE A 157 -1.18 4.47 -8.56
N LEU A 158 -0.59 4.94 -7.48
CA LEU A 158 -0.84 4.50 -6.11
C LEU A 158 -1.39 5.68 -5.31
N ARG A 159 -2.68 5.69 -5.05
CA ARG A 159 -3.31 6.83 -4.38
C ARG A 159 -2.98 6.81 -2.89
N ASP A 160 -2.48 7.94 -2.37
CA ASP A 160 -2.41 8.09 -0.92
C ASP A 160 -3.83 8.16 -0.32
N PRO A 161 -4.11 7.43 0.78
CA PRO A 161 -5.42 7.44 1.42
C PRO A 161 -5.82 8.80 2.00
N PHE A 162 -4.88 9.67 2.34
CA PHE A 162 -5.11 10.94 3.05
C PHE A 162 -4.66 12.18 2.26
N GLU A 163 -3.63 12.04 1.44
CA GLU A 163 -3.08 13.12 0.63
C GLU A 163 -3.49 12.96 -0.86
N PRO A 164 -3.55 14.06 -1.63
CA PRO A 164 -4.00 14.00 -3.02
C PRO A 164 -2.96 13.41 -3.99
N HIS A 165 -1.75 13.09 -3.53
CA HIS A 165 -0.62 12.75 -4.39
C HIS A 165 -0.49 11.24 -4.66
N ASN A 166 0.21 10.93 -5.75
CA ASN A 166 0.57 9.60 -6.17
C ASN A 166 1.84 9.11 -5.44
N LEU A 167 1.73 8.02 -4.70
CA LEU A 167 2.85 7.38 -4.01
C LEU A 167 3.85 6.72 -4.98
N GLY A 168 3.44 6.48 -6.23
CA GLY A 168 4.28 6.00 -7.33
C GLY A 168 4.96 7.10 -8.14
N ARG A 169 4.80 8.38 -7.78
CA ARG A 169 5.26 9.55 -8.58
C ARG A 169 6.75 9.53 -8.94
N SER A 170 7.60 8.90 -8.12
CA SER A 170 9.05 8.80 -8.35
C SER A 170 9.47 7.71 -9.33
N VAL A 171 8.54 6.82 -9.73
CA VAL A 171 8.87 5.65 -10.55
C VAL A 171 8.78 5.98 -12.02
N ASP A 172 9.93 6.00 -12.69
CA ASP A 172 9.99 6.12 -14.16
C ASP A 172 9.65 4.81 -14.86
N PHE A 173 9.57 4.88 -16.20
CA PHE A 173 9.13 3.76 -17.03
C PHE A 173 10.00 2.51 -16.84
N PHE A 174 11.33 2.66 -16.91
CA PHE A 174 12.25 1.53 -16.82
C PHE A 174 12.19 0.84 -15.47
N ARG A 175 12.08 1.63 -14.39
CA ARG A 175 11.93 1.10 -13.03
C ARG A 175 10.56 0.48 -12.81
N GLY A 176 9.50 1.03 -13.43
CA GLY A 176 8.18 0.43 -13.44
C GLY A 176 8.18 -0.97 -14.06
N GLU A 177 8.80 -1.12 -15.22
CA GLU A 177 8.95 -2.41 -15.90
C GLU A 177 9.83 -3.38 -15.11
N GLU A 178 10.95 -2.92 -14.54
CA GLU A 178 11.81 -3.76 -13.70
C GLU A 178 11.08 -4.25 -12.43
N LEU A 179 10.25 -3.40 -11.82
CA LEU A 179 9.42 -3.77 -10.67
C LEU A 179 8.45 -4.90 -11.03
N ARG A 180 7.71 -4.74 -12.13
CA ARG A 180 6.76 -5.76 -12.65
C ARG A 180 7.49 -7.08 -12.92
N GLU A 181 8.65 -7.04 -13.56
CA GLU A 181 9.44 -8.22 -13.87
C GLU A 181 9.99 -8.94 -12.62
N LYS A 182 10.45 -8.19 -11.62
CA LYS A 182 10.91 -8.77 -10.35
C LYS A 182 9.77 -9.46 -9.61
N PHE A 183 8.58 -8.86 -9.55
CA PHE A 183 7.40 -9.51 -8.97
C PHE A 183 7.02 -10.78 -9.75
N ARG A 184 6.98 -10.71 -11.09
CA ARG A 184 6.69 -11.87 -11.94
C ARG A 184 7.66 -13.02 -11.69
N THR A 185 8.95 -12.71 -11.61
CA THR A 185 10.00 -13.70 -11.36
C THR A 185 9.88 -14.31 -9.96
N ALA A 186 9.66 -13.50 -8.92
CA ALA A 186 9.50 -13.98 -7.55
C ALA A 186 8.29 -14.90 -7.39
N ALA A 187 7.17 -14.56 -8.04
CA ALA A 187 5.98 -15.40 -8.07
C ALA A 187 6.23 -16.74 -8.78
N ALA A 188 6.85 -16.71 -9.96
CA ALA A 188 7.09 -17.90 -10.77
C ALA A 188 8.09 -18.87 -10.13
N LYS A 189 9.17 -18.35 -9.55
CA LYS A 189 10.22 -19.16 -8.92
C LYS A 189 9.92 -19.53 -7.48
N LYS A 190 8.92 -18.88 -6.86
CA LYS A 190 8.65 -18.96 -5.42
C LYS A 190 9.93 -18.74 -4.62
N GLU A 191 10.58 -17.60 -4.89
CA GLU A 191 11.87 -17.28 -4.26
C GLU A 191 11.77 -17.32 -2.73
N PRO A 192 12.76 -17.91 -2.03
CA PRO A 192 12.70 -18.01 -0.58
C PRO A 192 12.53 -16.64 0.08
N LEU A 193 11.50 -16.53 0.92
CA LEU A 193 11.25 -15.33 1.72
C LEU A 193 12.08 -15.41 3.01
N SER A 194 13.17 -14.66 3.05
CA SER A 194 14.17 -14.66 4.12
C SER A 194 13.60 -14.50 5.54
N LEU A 195 12.53 -13.71 5.71
CA LEU A 195 11.84 -13.55 7.00
C LEU A 195 11.40 -14.89 7.60
N PHE A 196 10.97 -15.85 6.76
CA PHE A 196 10.54 -17.16 7.21
C PHE A 196 11.67 -18.16 7.37
N ALA A 197 12.87 -17.88 6.83
CA ALA A 197 14.04 -18.70 7.10
C ALA A 197 14.59 -18.46 8.52
N SER A 198 14.21 -17.35 9.14
CA SER A 198 14.62 -16.94 10.50
C SER A 198 13.58 -17.22 11.60
N LEU A 199 12.41 -17.77 11.24
CA LEU A 199 11.31 -18.10 12.16
C LEU A 199 11.20 -19.61 12.35
#